data_AF-A0A2A7B2D1-F1
#
_entry.id   AF-A0A2A7B2D1-F1
#
_cell.length_a   1.000
_cell.length_b   1.000
_cell.length_c   1.000
_cell.angle_alpha   90.00
_cell.angle_beta   90.00
_cell.angle_gamma   90.00
#
_symmetry.space_group_name_H-M   'P 1'
#
loop_
_entity.id
_entity.type
_entity.pdbx_description
1 polymer ?
#
loop_
_entity_poly.entity_id
_entity_poly.type
_entity_poly.pdbx_seq_one_letter_code
_entity_poly.pdbx_strand_id
1 'polypeptide(L)'
;VCGEDHVGIGTDNLVSAVALTESYKRDHAESIRERRKLGISAPGESETVYLYVEGLNAPRRFETLAALLSARGHSDARIGKILGGNFARVMNEVWG
;
A
#
# COMPACT_ATOMS: atom_id res chain seq x y z
N VAL A 1 4.59 11.08 -16.33
CA VAL A 1 3.16 11.40 -16.13
C VAL A 1 3.01 12.44 -15.04
N CYS A 2 3.20 12.14 -13.75
CA CYS A 2 2.98 13.11 -12.67
C CYS A 2 4.20 13.97 -12.28
N GLY A 3 5.44 13.51 -12.51
CA GLY A 3 6.65 14.16 -11.99
C GLY A 3 6.98 13.73 -10.55
N GLU A 4 8.25 13.80 -10.15
CA GLU A 4 8.69 13.23 -8.86
C GLU A 4 8.15 13.95 -7.63
N ASP A 5 7.75 15.22 -7.76
CA ASP A 5 7.16 16.01 -6.67
C ASP A 5 5.68 15.72 -6.43
N HIS A 6 5.08 14.84 -7.26
CA HIS A 6 3.63 14.55 -7.28
C HIS A 6 3.34 13.06 -7.17
N VAL A 7 4.25 12.28 -6.56
CA VAL A 7 4.10 10.84 -6.32
C VAL A 7 4.33 10.53 -4.85
N GLY A 8 3.45 9.70 -4.27
CA GLY A 8 3.61 9.15 -2.92
C GLY A 8 3.13 7.70 -2.84
N ILE A 9 3.23 7.09 -1.67
CA ILE A 9 2.80 5.70 -1.43
C ILE A 9 1.51 5.67 -0.62
N GLY A 10 0.45 5.11 -1.20
CA GLY A 10 -0.80 4.77 -0.50
C GLY A 10 -0.99 3.26 -0.50
N THR A 11 -0.52 2.57 0.55
CA THR A 11 -0.56 1.09 0.60
C THR A 11 -1.94 0.51 0.88
N ASP A 12 -2.91 1.36 1.24
CA ASP A 12 -4.26 0.98 1.67
C ASP A 12 -4.27 -0.04 2.84
N ASN A 13 -3.25 0.02 3.70
CA ASN A 13 -3.05 -0.83 4.85
C ASN A 13 -2.58 -0.01 6.04
N LEU A 14 -2.68 -0.58 7.24
CA LEU A 14 -2.03 -0.07 8.45
C LEU A 14 -0.51 -0.08 8.30
N VAL A 15 0.21 0.65 9.16
CA VAL A 15 1.69 0.63 9.18
C VAL A 15 2.21 -0.76 9.54
N SER A 16 1.62 -1.40 10.55
CA SER A 16 1.91 -2.76 10.97
C SER A 16 1.52 -3.80 9.92
N ALA A 17 2.21 -4.94 9.94
CA ALA A 17 1.86 -6.06 9.07
C ALA A 17 0.47 -6.63 9.41
N VAL A 18 -0.23 -7.08 8.36
CA VAL A 18 -1.47 -7.85 8.47
C VAL A 18 -1.16 -9.24 9.03
N ALA A 19 -1.83 -9.62 10.11
CA ALA A 19 -1.74 -10.97 10.65
C ALA A 19 -2.68 -11.91 9.90
N LEU A 20 -2.14 -12.89 9.16
CA LEU A 20 -2.92 -13.90 8.45
C LEU A 20 -3.38 -15.04 9.36
N THR A 21 -4.20 -14.69 10.34
CA THR A 21 -4.88 -15.69 11.17
C THR A 21 -5.95 -16.43 10.35
N GLU A 22 -6.37 -17.59 10.84
CA GLU A 22 -7.49 -18.31 10.23
C GLU A 22 -8.81 -17.53 10.28
N SER A 23 -8.99 -16.64 11.28
CA SER A 23 -10.15 -15.74 11.29
C SER A 23 -10.09 -14.72 10.16
N TYR A 24 -8.95 -14.06 9.97
CA TYR A 24 -8.76 -13.11 8.88
C TYR A 24 -9.06 -13.74 7.52
N LYS A 25 -8.58 -14.96 7.26
CA LYS A 25 -8.82 -15.66 5.99
C LYS A 25 -10.30 -15.97 5.77
N ARG A 26 -11.02 -16.39 6.81
CA ARG A 26 -12.46 -16.65 6.73
C ARG A 26 -13.25 -15.37 6.46
N ASP A 27 -12.96 -14.32 7.22
CA ASP A 27 -13.66 -13.03 7.12
C ASP A 27 -13.41 -12.39 5.74
N HIS A 28 -12.18 -12.52 5.21
CA HIS A 28 -11.84 -12.11 3.86
C HIS A 28 -12.64 -12.90 2.80
N ALA A 29 -12.65 -14.23 2.90
CA ALA A 29 -13.41 -15.07 1.97
C ALA A 29 -14.91 -14.75 1.99
N GLU A 30 -15.50 -14.53 3.17
CA GLU A 30 -16.89 -14.11 3.33
C GLU A 30 -17.16 -12.75 2.70
N SER A 31 -16.31 -11.76 2.96
CA SER A 31 -16.39 -10.42 2.35
C SER A 31 -16.36 -10.49 0.82
N ILE A 32 -15.48 -11.31 0.23
CA ILE A 32 -15.39 -11.50 -1.22
C ILE A 32 -16.69 -12.12 -1.78
N ARG A 33 -17.26 -13.13 -1.11
CA ARG A 33 -18.53 -13.74 -1.53
C ARG A 33 -19.68 -12.75 -1.48
N GLU A 34 -19.79 -11.96 -0.42
CA GLU A 34 -20.83 -10.94 -0.29
C GLU A 34 -20.67 -9.83 -1.34
N ARG A 35 -19.44 -9.34 -1.58
CA ARG A 35 -19.18 -8.35 -2.64
C ARG A 35 -19.55 -8.87 -4.03
N ARG A 36 -19.29 -10.15 -4.33
CA ARG A 36 -19.69 -10.78 -5.60
C ARG A 36 -21.19 -10.87 -5.73
N LYS A 37 -21.88 -11.30 -4.66
CA LYS A 37 -23.34 -11.37 -4.61
C LYS A 37 -24.00 -10.00 -4.81
N LEU A 38 -23.39 -8.93 -4.27
CA LEU A 38 -23.83 -7.55 -4.46
C LEU A 38 -23.45 -6.95 -5.82
N GLY A 39 -22.66 -7.64 -6.64
CA GLY A 39 -22.21 -7.13 -7.94
C GLY A 39 -21.17 -6.00 -7.86
N ILE A 40 -20.48 -5.85 -6.72
CA ILE A 40 -19.49 -4.79 -6.47
C ILE A 40 -18.05 -5.30 -6.38
N SER A 41 -17.83 -6.59 -6.62
CA SER A 41 -16.50 -7.20 -6.59
C SER A 41 -15.68 -6.81 -7.83
N ALA A 42 -14.45 -6.35 -7.64
CA ALA A 42 -13.55 -6.06 -8.75
C ALA A 42 -13.08 -7.35 -9.46
N PRO A 43 -12.73 -7.33 -10.76
CA PRO A 43 -12.37 -8.54 -11.52
C PRO A 43 -11.23 -9.38 -10.93
N GLY A 44 -10.30 -8.77 -10.20
CA GLY A 44 -9.15 -9.45 -9.58
C GLY A 44 -9.36 -9.95 -8.14
N GLU A 45 -10.53 -9.70 -7.55
CA GLU A 45 -10.84 -10.10 -6.18
C GLU A 45 -10.97 -11.63 -6.05
N SER A 46 -10.30 -12.21 -5.05
CA SER A 46 -10.32 -13.65 -4.76
C SER A 46 -10.29 -13.91 -3.26
N GLU A 47 -10.91 -15.02 -2.84
CA GLU A 47 -10.92 -15.49 -1.45
C GLU A 47 -9.52 -15.83 -0.93
N THR A 48 -8.54 -16.01 -1.82
CA THR A 48 -7.16 -16.38 -1.48
C THR A 48 -6.12 -15.33 -1.88
N VAL A 49 -6.56 -14.18 -2.41
CA VAL A 49 -5.70 -13.04 -2.74
C VAL A 49 -6.02 -11.93 -1.75
N TYR A 50 -5.08 -11.69 -0.83
CA TYR A 50 -5.26 -10.73 0.26
C TYR A 50 -4.81 -9.33 -0.13
N LEU A 51 -5.23 -8.33 0.63
CA LEU A 51 -5.02 -6.91 0.34
C LEU A 51 -3.62 -6.41 0.73
N TYR A 52 -2.58 -7.20 0.50
CA TYR A 52 -1.18 -6.80 0.69
C TYR A 52 -0.29 -7.41 -0.40
N VAL A 53 0.89 -6.83 -0.60
CA VAL A 53 1.89 -7.35 -1.54
C VAL A 53 2.80 -8.35 -0.83
N GLU A 54 2.99 -9.52 -1.44
CA GLU A 54 3.92 -10.54 -0.94
C GLU A 54 5.33 -9.96 -0.80
N GLY A 55 6.01 -10.29 0.31
CA GLY A 55 7.32 -9.73 0.65
C GLY A 55 7.30 -8.29 1.20
N LEU A 56 6.16 -7.58 1.14
CA LEU A 56 6.00 -6.24 1.70
C LEU A 56 5.05 -6.19 2.91
N ASN A 57 4.42 -7.31 3.30
CA ASN A 57 3.65 -7.39 4.53
C ASN A 57 4.56 -7.54 5.77
N ALA A 58 5.29 -6.48 6.10
CA ALA A 58 6.26 -6.45 7.19
C ALA A 58 6.23 -5.10 7.94
N PRO A 59 6.58 -5.07 9.24
CA PRO A 59 6.68 -3.81 9.99
C PRO A 59 7.67 -2.80 9.39
N ARG A 60 8.72 -3.31 8.71
CA ARG A 60 9.77 -2.50 8.07
C ARG A 60 9.57 -2.29 6.57
N ARG A 61 8.30 -2.27 6.13
CA ARG A 61 7.93 -2.17 4.72
C ARG A 61 8.46 -0.91 4.06
N PHE A 62 8.43 0.23 4.74
CA PHE A 62 8.87 1.50 4.14
C PHE A 62 10.39 1.56 3.96
N GLU A 63 11.17 0.96 4.87
CA GLU A 63 12.62 0.81 4.66
C GLU A 63 12.92 -0.18 3.54
N THR A 64 12.14 -1.26 3.44
CA THR A 64 12.26 -2.24 2.34
C THR A 64 11.97 -1.55 1.00
N LEU A 65 10.92 -0.74 0.92
CA LEU A 65 10.58 0.06 -0.25
C LEU A 65 11.68 1.07 -0.59
N ALA A 66 12.27 1.73 0.41
CA ALA A 66 13.42 2.63 0.21
C ALA A 66 14.59 1.90 -0.46
N ALA A 67 14.94 0.70 0.05
CA ALA A 67 16.02 -0.12 -0.51
C ALA A 67 15.70 -0.57 -1.95
N LEU A 68 14.45 -0.98 -2.22
CA LEU A 68 14.01 -1.37 -3.57
C LEU A 68 14.05 -0.19 -4.55
N LEU A 69 13.67 1.01 -4.13
CA LEU A 69 13.75 2.23 -4.94
C LEU A 69 15.22 2.62 -5.21
N SER A 70 16.08 2.53 -4.20
CA SER A 70 17.52 2.77 -4.34
C SER A 70 18.17 1.80 -5.32
N ALA A 71 17.86 0.50 -5.22
CA ALA A 71 18.34 -0.53 -6.15
C ALA A 71 17.91 -0.29 -7.60
N ARG A 72 16.81 0.47 -7.82
CA ARG A 72 16.37 0.91 -9.15
C ARG A 72 17.01 2.24 -9.62
N GLY A 73 17.96 2.78 -8.86
CA GLY A 73 18.71 3.99 -9.22
C GLY A 73 18.01 5.30 -8.87
N HIS A 74 17.01 5.29 -7.98
CA HIS A 74 16.44 6.54 -7.47
C HIS A 74 17.38 7.17 -6.43
N SER A 75 17.58 8.49 -6.53
CA SER A 75 18.37 9.24 -5.56
C SER A 75 17.68 9.31 -4.20
N ASP A 76 18.45 9.49 -3.14
CA ASP A 76 17.93 9.65 -1.78
C ASP A 76 16.91 10.80 -1.68
N ALA A 77 17.17 11.91 -2.41
CA ALA A 77 16.25 13.03 -2.50
C ALA A 77 14.88 12.61 -3.09
N ARG A 78 14.87 11.82 -4.16
CA ARG A 78 13.63 11.30 -4.76
C ARG A 78 12.95 10.28 -3.84
N ILE A 79 13.71 9.42 -3.17
CA ILE A 79 13.15 8.43 -2.23
C ILE A 79 12.48 9.14 -1.05
N GLY A 80 13.11 10.15 -0.47
CA GLY A 80 12.53 10.96 0.61
C GLY A 80 11.23 11.63 0.21
N LYS A 81 11.16 12.17 -1.03
CA LYS A 81 9.91 12.71 -1.61
C LYS A 81 8.80 11.65 -1.67
N ILE A 82 9.08 10.48 -2.24
CA ILE A 82 8.12 9.39 -2.46
C ILE A 82 7.61 8.79 -1.14
N LEU A 83 8.50 8.58 -0.15
CA LEU A 83 8.15 7.94 1.11
C LEU A 83 7.30 8.82 2.03
N GLY A 84 7.31 10.13 1.86
CA GLY A 84 6.48 11.01 2.69
C GLY A 84 6.68 12.51 2.47
N GLY A 85 7.81 12.95 1.92
CA GLY A 85 8.09 14.38 1.73
C GLY A 85 7.05 15.09 0.87
N ASN A 86 6.55 14.44 -0.19
CA ASN A 86 5.51 15.01 -1.04
C ASN A 86 4.16 15.12 -0.31
N PHE A 87 3.82 14.13 0.51
CA PHE A 87 2.61 14.18 1.34
C PHE A 87 2.72 15.27 2.39
N ALA A 88 3.84 15.36 3.11
CA ALA A 88 4.06 16.44 4.09
C ALA A 88 3.93 17.82 3.45
N ARG A 89 4.55 18.03 2.27
CA ARG A 89 4.45 19.27 1.51
C ARG A 89 3.00 19.62 1.15
N VAL A 90 2.26 18.70 0.51
CA VAL A 90 0.88 19.00 0.06
C VAL A 90 -0.07 19.17 1.25
N MET A 91 0.09 18.41 2.32
CA MET A 91 -0.75 18.59 3.51
C MET A 91 -0.49 19.95 4.18
N ASN A 92 0.76 20.40 4.24
CA ASN A 92 1.09 21.76 4.72
C ASN A 92 0.53 22.85 3.79
N GLU A 93 0.61 22.69 2.47
CA GLU A 93 0.05 23.64 1.50
C GLU A 93 -1.49 23.76 1.60
N VAL A 94 -2.17 22.65 1.91
CA VAL A 94 -3.64 22.59 1.95
C VAL A 94 -4.20 22.93 3.33
N TRP A 95 -3.53 22.55 4.43
CA TRP A 95 -4.06 22.66 5.80
C TRP A 95 -3.36 23.71 6.69
N GLY A 96 -2.17 24.19 6.34
CA GLY A 96 -1.34 25.05 7.20
C GLY A 96 -0.64 24.27 8.31
#